data_AF-A0A0Q7BJA5-F1
#
_entry.id   AF-A0A0Q7BJA5-F1
#
_cell.length_a   1.000
_cell.length_b   1.000
_cell.length_c   1.000
_cell.angle_alpha   90.00
_cell.angle_beta   90.00
_cell.angle_gamma   90.00
#
_symmetry.space_group_name_H-M   'P 1'
#
loop_
_entity.id
_entity.type
_entity.pdbx_description
1 polymer ?
#
loop_
_entity_poly.entity_id
_entity_poly.type
_entity_poly.pdbx_seq_one_letter_code
_entity_poly.pdbx_strand_id
1 'polypeptide(L)'
;MTLVSLNESRLADHVDRLGLEHPPIDLASVDYAVRRPDVFNERYGHVLDYMARVELEVDRNVLELTTLLPDPPEIDRRFYAEVWQPQEIRHGLILDELQVHLGRPAAEPDLTSLGVKMRILGALAHLDPFQDVCRMLYYLTGMATERSAVLAYNLLHDGVVEMGESAIAQTVIAPIKRQEPGHYAFYQLSARGLWTQLAAWQKWMVRRMRSFSFAPVGANDATQKADFGDMLKTLGIDREVDHFASQISRVERELLWAHRRGLTVPPYVAAAFREAVELAEVRRAA
;
A
#
# COMPACT_ATOMS: atom_id res chain seq x y z
N MET A 1 -23.41 2.00 -25.32
CA MET A 1 -22.31 2.33 -24.40
C MET A 1 -21.36 1.13 -24.35
N THR A 2 -20.08 1.29 -24.65
CA THR A 2 -19.10 0.18 -24.70
C THR A 2 -18.67 -0.23 -23.28
N LEU A 3 -18.17 -1.46 -23.10
CA LEU A 3 -17.66 -1.93 -21.79
C LEU A 3 -16.55 -1.04 -21.22
N VAL A 4 -15.73 -0.45 -22.09
CA VAL A 4 -14.68 0.51 -21.72
C VAL A 4 -15.29 1.77 -21.11
N SER A 5 -16.29 2.36 -21.77
CA SER A 5 -17.01 3.56 -21.30
C SER A 5 -17.76 3.34 -19.98
N LEU A 6 -18.26 2.12 -19.72
CA LEU A 6 -18.88 1.78 -18.43
C LEU A 6 -17.87 1.69 -17.29
N ASN A 7 -16.68 1.16 -17.53
CA ASN A 7 -15.62 1.10 -16.51
C ASN A 7 -15.07 2.49 -16.19
N GLU A 8 -14.89 3.34 -17.20
CA GLU A 8 -14.44 4.73 -17.02
C GLU A 8 -15.42 5.54 -16.17
N SER A 9 -16.73 5.45 -16.46
CA SER A 9 -17.77 6.11 -15.66
C SER A 9 -17.75 5.64 -14.21
N ARG A 10 -17.67 4.31 -13.98
CA ARG A 10 -17.63 3.74 -12.63
C ARG A 10 -16.38 4.16 -11.84
N LEU A 11 -15.25 4.31 -12.53
CA LEU A 11 -14.01 4.76 -11.92
C LEU A 11 -14.10 6.23 -11.51
N ALA A 12 -14.63 7.09 -12.40
CA ALA A 12 -14.89 8.48 -12.09
C ALA A 12 -15.84 8.64 -10.90
N ASP A 13 -17.00 7.99 -10.93
CA ASP A 13 -17.97 8.01 -9.83
C ASP A 13 -17.35 7.54 -8.49
N HIS A 14 -16.45 6.56 -8.56
CA HIS A 14 -15.73 6.07 -7.38
C HIS A 14 -14.77 7.11 -6.81
N VAL A 15 -13.95 7.75 -7.66
CA VAL A 15 -13.00 8.79 -7.22
C VAL A 15 -13.74 9.98 -6.62
N ASP A 16 -14.81 10.44 -7.26
CA ASP A 16 -15.64 11.55 -6.79
C ASP A 16 -16.22 11.26 -5.41
N ARG A 17 -16.84 10.09 -5.27
CA ARG A 17 -17.45 9.67 -4.02
C ARG A 17 -16.42 9.49 -2.92
N LEU A 18 -15.26 8.92 -3.22
CA LEU A 18 -14.18 8.74 -2.24
C LEU A 18 -13.69 10.09 -1.71
N GLY A 19 -13.45 11.06 -2.59
CA GLY A 19 -13.02 12.40 -2.19
C GLY A 19 -14.06 13.16 -1.36
N LEU A 20 -15.36 13.00 -1.68
CA LEU A 20 -16.46 13.66 -0.98
C LEU A 20 -16.80 13.01 0.37
N GLU A 21 -16.92 11.69 0.41
CA GLU A 21 -17.37 10.95 1.60
C GLU A 21 -16.24 10.77 2.63
N HIS A 22 -14.98 10.78 2.18
CA HIS A 22 -13.83 10.52 3.02
C HIS A 22 -12.72 11.55 2.80
N PRO A 23 -12.94 12.86 3.02
CA PRO A 23 -11.91 13.87 2.83
C PRO A 23 -10.68 13.62 3.74
N PRO A 24 -9.52 14.24 3.45
CA PRO A 24 -8.35 14.17 4.33
C PRO A 24 -8.71 14.42 5.79
N ILE A 25 -8.17 13.60 6.69
CA ILE A 25 -8.50 13.67 8.12
C ILE A 25 -8.02 15.03 8.65
N ASP A 26 -8.91 15.74 9.36
CA ASP A 26 -8.56 16.98 10.03
C ASP A 26 -7.70 16.66 11.27
N LEU A 27 -6.46 17.17 11.31
CA LEU A 27 -5.55 16.94 12.43
C LEU A 27 -6.13 17.45 13.75
N ALA A 28 -6.96 18.49 13.74
CA ALA A 28 -7.61 19.00 14.93
C ALA A 28 -8.68 18.05 15.50
N SER A 29 -9.12 17.06 14.71
CA SER A 29 -10.08 16.04 15.15
C SER A 29 -9.44 14.84 15.84
N VAL A 30 -8.11 14.79 15.91
CA VAL A 30 -7.35 13.65 16.41
C VAL A 30 -7.06 13.80 17.90
N ASP A 31 -7.47 12.82 18.70
CA ASP A 31 -7.12 12.70 20.11
C ASP A 31 -5.98 11.68 20.29
N TYR A 32 -4.80 12.17 20.68
CA TYR A 32 -3.60 11.37 20.92
C TYR A 32 -3.48 10.84 22.35
N ALA A 33 -4.55 10.91 23.17
CA ALA A 33 -4.52 10.38 24.51
C ALA A 33 -4.31 8.85 24.54
N VAL A 34 -3.21 8.42 25.15
CA VAL A 34 -2.90 7.01 25.42
C VAL A 34 -2.93 6.77 26.93
N ARG A 35 -3.76 5.84 27.38
CA ARG A 35 -3.93 5.55 28.82
C ARG A 35 -2.73 4.81 29.39
N ARG A 36 -2.15 3.90 28.62
CA ARG A 36 -1.00 3.07 29.03
C ARG A 36 0.13 3.17 27.99
N PRO A 37 0.82 4.33 27.90
CA PRO A 37 1.80 4.59 26.85
C PRO A 37 2.94 3.56 26.84
N ASP A 38 3.43 3.13 28.00
CA ASP A 38 4.52 2.14 28.08
C ASP A 38 4.10 0.77 27.52
N VAL A 39 2.91 0.29 27.89
CA VAL A 39 2.36 -0.99 27.41
C VAL A 39 2.01 -0.91 25.92
N PHE A 40 1.53 0.24 25.47
CA PHE A 40 1.28 0.49 24.05
C PHE A 40 2.57 0.45 23.25
N ASN A 41 3.62 1.14 23.72
CA ASN A 41 4.94 1.13 23.11
C ASN A 41 5.54 -0.28 23.04
N GLU A 42 5.43 -1.06 24.12
CA GLU A 42 5.93 -2.43 24.16
C GLU A 42 5.26 -3.31 23.10
N ARG A 43 3.95 -3.14 22.88
CA ARG A 43 3.20 -3.98 21.93
C ARG A 43 3.28 -3.48 20.48
N TYR A 44 3.09 -2.18 20.26
CA TYR A 44 2.87 -1.59 18.94
C TYR A 44 3.87 -0.49 18.56
N GLY A 45 4.86 -0.16 19.40
CA GLY A 45 5.81 0.90 19.10
C GLY A 45 6.53 0.71 17.77
N HIS A 46 7.08 -0.49 17.51
CA HIS A 46 7.75 -0.79 16.24
C HIS A 46 6.77 -0.94 15.06
N VAL A 47 5.50 -1.29 15.33
CA VAL A 47 4.44 -1.29 14.30
C VAL A 47 4.19 0.12 13.83
N LEU A 48 4.08 1.08 14.77
CA LEU A 48 3.97 2.48 14.43
C LEU A 48 5.21 2.94 13.65
N ASP A 49 6.43 2.69 14.16
CA ASP A 49 7.67 3.12 13.48
C ASP A 49 7.71 2.71 12.01
N TYR A 50 7.30 1.46 11.74
CA TYR A 50 7.21 0.94 10.39
C TYR A 50 6.09 1.62 9.59
N MET A 51 4.87 1.69 10.13
CA MET A 51 3.71 2.25 9.41
C MET A 51 3.88 3.76 9.14
N ALA A 52 4.26 4.57 10.13
CA ALA A 52 4.42 6.01 9.94
C ALA A 52 5.48 6.34 8.88
N ARG A 53 6.61 5.61 8.86
CA ARG A 53 7.61 5.79 7.79
C ARG A 53 7.00 5.50 6.43
N VAL A 54 6.32 4.36 6.27
CA VAL A 54 5.73 3.96 4.99
C VAL A 54 4.70 4.99 4.51
N GLU A 55 3.86 5.48 5.43
CA GLU A 55 2.81 6.46 5.18
C GLU A 55 3.38 7.87 4.91
N LEU A 56 4.57 8.20 5.42
CA LEU A 56 5.25 9.46 5.13
C LEU A 56 6.07 9.43 3.83
N GLU A 57 6.34 8.26 3.26
CA GLU A 57 7.03 8.12 1.96
C GLU A 57 6.12 8.47 0.75
N VAL A 58 4.93 9.04 0.99
CA VAL A 58 3.96 9.43 -0.05
C VAL A 58 4.57 10.35 -1.10
N ASP A 59 5.36 11.36 -0.70
CA ASP A 59 5.97 12.26 -1.68
C ASP A 59 7.00 11.55 -2.58
N ARG A 60 7.70 10.54 -2.05
CA ARG A 60 8.55 9.66 -2.87
C ARG A 60 7.71 8.83 -3.84
N ASN A 61 6.57 8.30 -3.38
CA ASN A 61 5.64 7.57 -4.24
C ASN A 61 5.08 8.46 -5.35
N VAL A 62 4.78 9.73 -5.07
CA VAL A 62 4.37 10.72 -6.08
C VAL A 62 5.51 11.01 -7.07
N LEU A 63 6.75 11.10 -6.59
CA LEU A 63 7.92 11.24 -7.45
C LEU A 63 8.12 10.01 -8.37
N GLU A 64 7.91 8.80 -7.86
CA GLU A 64 7.93 7.57 -8.67
C GLU A 64 6.80 7.57 -9.72
N LEU A 65 5.58 7.94 -9.31
CA LEU A 65 4.41 8.08 -10.17
C LEU A 65 4.67 9.02 -11.35
N THR A 66 5.09 10.24 -11.06
CA THR A 66 5.36 11.28 -12.07
C THR A 66 6.53 10.91 -12.98
N THR A 67 7.46 10.09 -12.50
CA THR A 67 8.56 9.54 -13.31
C THR A 67 8.09 8.42 -14.24
N LEU A 68 7.26 7.50 -13.75
CA LEU A 68 6.83 6.31 -14.48
C LEU A 68 5.65 6.55 -15.42
N LEU A 69 4.90 7.65 -15.20
CA LEU A 69 3.70 8.02 -15.93
C LEU A 69 3.85 9.47 -16.42
N PRO A 70 4.67 9.74 -17.44
CA PRO A 70 4.87 11.10 -17.96
C PRO A 70 3.60 11.72 -18.56
N ASP A 71 2.64 10.90 -19.02
CA ASP A 71 1.34 11.35 -19.52
C ASP A 71 0.21 10.42 -19.02
N PRO A 72 -0.15 10.51 -17.72
CA PRO A 72 -1.21 9.67 -17.15
C PRO A 72 -2.59 10.16 -17.60
N PRO A 73 -3.60 9.27 -17.68
CA PRO A 73 -4.99 9.65 -17.86
C PRO A 73 -5.43 10.69 -16.84
N GLU A 74 -6.41 11.50 -17.23
CA GLU A 74 -7.00 12.51 -16.36
C GLU A 74 -7.48 11.92 -15.03
N ILE A 75 -8.11 10.74 -15.06
CA ILE A 75 -8.64 10.10 -13.85
C ILE A 75 -7.53 9.68 -12.86
N ASP A 76 -6.37 9.28 -13.36
CA ASP A 76 -5.21 8.95 -12.53
C ASP A 76 -4.65 10.24 -11.89
N ARG A 77 -4.44 11.28 -12.70
CA ARG A 77 -3.97 12.60 -12.22
C ARG A 77 -4.88 13.15 -11.12
N ARG A 78 -6.18 13.10 -11.37
CA ARG A 78 -7.21 13.54 -10.42
C ARG A 78 -7.19 12.72 -9.13
N PHE A 79 -7.20 11.39 -9.23
CA PHE A 79 -7.16 10.53 -8.05
C PHE A 79 -5.92 10.80 -7.19
N TYR A 80 -4.73 10.83 -7.79
CA TYR A 80 -3.50 11.02 -7.02
C TYR A 80 -3.42 12.41 -6.40
N ALA A 81 -3.70 13.46 -7.16
CA ALA A 81 -3.51 14.83 -6.70
C ALA A 81 -4.63 15.33 -5.77
N GLU A 82 -5.89 14.93 -6.00
CA GLU A 82 -7.05 15.49 -5.31
C GLU A 82 -7.58 14.60 -4.18
N VAL A 83 -7.28 13.29 -4.22
CA VAL A 83 -7.86 12.32 -3.28
C VAL A 83 -6.77 11.60 -2.49
N TRP A 84 -5.95 10.80 -3.16
CA TRP A 84 -4.98 9.90 -2.52
C TRP A 84 -3.88 10.67 -1.77
N GLN A 85 -3.08 11.50 -2.46
CA GLN A 85 -1.94 12.18 -1.82
C GLN A 85 -2.39 13.03 -0.61
N PRO A 86 -3.44 13.86 -0.67
CA PRO A 86 -3.89 14.62 0.50
C PRO A 86 -4.33 13.74 1.68
N GLN A 87 -4.94 12.57 1.42
CA GLN A 87 -5.36 11.64 2.47
C GLN A 87 -4.14 10.96 3.12
N GLU A 88 -3.22 10.43 2.31
CA GLU A 88 -2.07 9.67 2.79
C GLU A 88 -1.07 10.56 3.56
N ILE A 89 -0.88 11.82 3.13
CA ILE A 89 -0.12 12.80 3.92
C ILE A 89 -0.70 12.93 5.32
N ARG A 90 -2.04 12.93 5.47
CA ARG A 90 -2.66 12.97 6.81
C ARG A 90 -2.43 11.69 7.58
N HIS A 91 -2.44 10.53 6.94
CA HIS A 91 -2.14 9.25 7.61
C HIS A 91 -0.74 9.25 8.20
N GLY A 92 0.26 9.61 7.39
CA GLY A 92 1.65 9.69 7.82
C GLY A 92 1.85 10.67 8.98
N LEU A 93 1.31 11.89 8.86
CA LEU A 93 1.42 12.90 9.92
C LEU A 93 0.75 12.45 11.23
N ILE A 94 -0.41 11.81 11.15
CA ILE A 94 -1.16 11.35 12.33
C ILE A 94 -0.40 10.23 13.05
N LEU A 95 0.15 9.26 12.31
CA LEU A 95 0.90 8.17 12.91
C LEU A 95 2.23 8.64 13.50
N ASP A 96 2.92 9.55 12.82
CA ASP A 96 4.17 10.13 13.30
C ASP A 96 3.96 10.98 14.56
N GLU A 97 2.91 11.79 14.61
CA GLU A 97 2.60 12.56 15.82
C GLU A 97 2.23 11.65 16.99
N LEU A 98 1.50 10.55 16.75
CA LEU A 98 1.26 9.53 17.77
C LEU A 98 2.56 8.91 18.30
N GLN A 99 3.54 8.63 17.44
CA GLN A 99 4.87 8.15 17.86
C GLN A 99 5.56 9.15 18.79
N VAL A 100 5.58 10.42 18.40
CA VAL A 100 6.19 11.49 19.19
C VAL A 100 5.50 11.64 20.55
N HIS A 101 4.17 11.57 20.60
CA HIS A 101 3.40 11.56 21.85
C HIS A 101 3.73 10.37 22.76
N LEU A 102 4.10 9.23 22.18
CA LEU A 102 4.57 8.04 22.89
C LEU A 102 6.04 8.12 23.30
N GLY A 103 6.74 9.23 23.04
CA GLY A 103 8.15 9.42 23.36
C GLY A 103 9.11 8.70 22.41
N ARG A 104 8.63 8.25 21.24
CA ARG A 104 9.44 7.65 20.18
C ARG A 104 10.03 8.76 19.29
N PRO A 105 11.15 8.52 18.60
CA PRO A 105 11.63 9.45 17.58
C PRO A 105 10.59 9.60 16.46
N ALA A 106 10.58 10.79 15.84
CA ALA A 106 9.87 10.99 14.59
C ALA A 106 10.47 10.10 13.49
N ALA A 107 9.64 9.69 12.54
CA ALA A 107 10.05 8.88 11.40
C ALA A 107 10.99 9.68 10.48
N GLU A 108 11.94 8.97 9.87
CA GLU A 108 12.86 9.53 8.86
C GLU A 108 12.54 8.92 7.48
N PRO A 109 11.52 9.43 6.77
CA PRO A 109 11.14 8.92 5.47
C PRO A 109 12.13 9.33 4.38
N ASP A 110 12.34 8.46 3.39
CA ASP A 110 13.01 8.84 2.15
C ASP A 110 12.00 9.48 1.21
N LEU A 111 12.12 10.79 0.97
CA LEU A 111 11.18 11.57 0.18
C LEU A 111 11.63 11.80 -1.27
N THR A 112 12.88 11.50 -1.61
CA THR A 112 13.49 12.04 -2.84
C THR A 112 14.29 11.03 -3.66
N SER A 113 14.65 9.88 -3.11
CA SER A 113 15.50 8.95 -3.83
C SER A 113 14.71 8.20 -4.90
N LEU A 114 15.23 8.23 -6.13
CA LEU A 114 14.77 7.41 -7.23
C LEU A 114 15.88 6.46 -7.66
N GLY A 115 15.64 5.17 -7.54
CA GLY A 115 16.55 4.14 -8.03
C GLY A 115 16.79 4.23 -9.54
N VAL A 116 18.00 3.88 -9.97
CA VAL A 116 18.41 3.93 -11.40
C VAL A 116 17.44 3.16 -12.30
N LYS A 117 16.93 2.01 -11.84
CA LYS A 117 15.93 1.21 -12.57
C LYS A 117 14.66 2.02 -12.85
N MET A 118 14.18 2.81 -11.89
CA MET A 118 12.97 3.62 -12.09
C MET A 118 13.21 4.75 -13.08
N ARG A 119 14.38 5.39 -13.04
CA ARG A 119 14.76 6.42 -14.03
C ARG A 119 14.80 5.86 -15.46
N ILE A 120 15.32 4.64 -15.63
CA ILE A 120 15.32 3.95 -16.93
C ILE A 120 13.89 3.64 -17.37
N LEU A 121 13.05 3.11 -16.49
CA LEU A 121 11.65 2.83 -16.81
C LEU A 121 10.87 4.10 -17.16
N GLY A 122 11.12 5.21 -16.45
CA GLY A 122 10.53 6.51 -16.75
C GLY A 122 10.93 7.03 -18.12
N ALA A 123 12.22 6.92 -18.49
CA ALA A 123 12.67 7.29 -19.82
C ALA A 123 11.98 6.47 -20.93
N LEU A 124 11.77 5.18 -20.70
CA LEU A 124 11.04 4.30 -21.63
C LEU A 124 9.52 4.57 -21.64
N ALA A 125 8.96 5.07 -20.54
CA ALA A 125 7.54 5.36 -20.40
C ALA A 125 7.06 6.55 -21.25
N HIS A 126 7.96 7.31 -21.88
CA HIS A 126 7.59 8.26 -22.92
C HIS A 126 7.07 7.60 -24.22
N LEU A 127 7.16 6.27 -24.33
CA LEU A 127 6.51 5.50 -25.38
C LEU A 127 5.15 5.00 -24.85
N ASP A 128 4.03 5.46 -25.42
CA ASP A 128 2.68 5.15 -24.90
C ASP A 128 2.45 3.65 -24.62
N PRO A 129 2.83 2.70 -25.50
CA PRO A 129 2.62 1.29 -25.22
C PRO A 129 3.48 0.76 -24.07
N PHE A 130 4.62 1.39 -23.78
CA PHE A 130 5.44 1.06 -22.63
C PHE A 130 4.92 1.72 -21.35
N GLN A 131 4.40 2.95 -21.44
CA GLN A 131 3.72 3.63 -20.33
C GLN A 131 2.61 2.75 -19.75
N ASP A 132 1.80 2.13 -20.62
CA ASP A 132 0.76 1.20 -20.22
C ASP A 132 1.27 0.01 -19.39
N VAL A 133 2.48 -0.47 -19.67
CA VAL A 133 3.12 -1.51 -18.86
C VAL A 133 3.55 -0.98 -17.51
N CYS A 134 4.19 0.20 -17.46
CA CYS A 134 4.55 0.86 -16.20
C CYS A 134 3.31 1.14 -15.34
N ARG A 135 2.24 1.67 -15.96
CA ARG A 135 0.94 1.93 -15.31
C ARG A 135 0.31 0.66 -14.75
N MET A 136 0.33 -0.44 -15.50
CA MET A 136 -0.17 -1.72 -15.00
C MET A 136 0.66 -2.25 -13.83
N LEU A 137 1.99 -2.15 -13.89
CA LEU A 137 2.85 -2.54 -12.76
C LEU A 137 2.58 -1.68 -11.53
N TYR A 138 2.38 -0.38 -11.73
CA TYR A 138 2.04 0.55 -10.66
C TYR A 138 0.70 0.20 -10.02
N TYR A 139 -0.36 -0.02 -10.81
CA TYR A 139 -1.65 -0.42 -10.26
C TYR A 139 -1.59 -1.73 -9.47
N LEU A 140 -0.77 -2.69 -9.90
CA LEU A 140 -0.56 -3.94 -9.16
C LEU A 140 0.19 -3.71 -7.85
N THR A 141 1.17 -2.81 -7.83
CA THR A 141 1.86 -2.39 -6.60
C THR A 141 0.91 -1.69 -5.65
N GLY A 142 0.23 -0.62 -6.10
CA GLY A 142 -0.75 0.12 -5.29
C GLY A 142 -1.82 -0.81 -4.72
N MET A 143 -2.43 -1.65 -5.56
CA MET A 143 -3.42 -2.64 -5.09
C MET A 143 -2.88 -3.57 -4.00
N ALA A 144 -1.63 -4.01 -4.09
CA ALA A 144 -1.02 -4.86 -3.06
C ALA A 144 -0.75 -4.08 -1.78
N THR A 145 -0.27 -2.84 -1.89
CA THR A 145 -0.06 -1.88 -0.80
C THR A 145 -1.37 -1.61 -0.06
N GLU A 146 -2.39 -1.08 -0.74
CA GLU A 146 -3.66 -0.72 -0.12
C GLU A 146 -4.35 -1.94 0.50
N ARG A 147 -4.24 -3.11 -0.14
CA ARG A 147 -4.81 -4.32 0.47
C ARG A 147 -4.08 -4.72 1.75
N SER A 148 -2.77 -4.53 1.80
CA SER A 148 -1.98 -4.78 3.01
C SER A 148 -2.36 -3.78 4.10
N ALA A 149 -2.50 -2.51 3.77
CA ALA A 149 -2.92 -1.45 4.68
C ALA A 149 -4.31 -1.74 5.26
N VAL A 150 -5.32 -2.05 4.43
CA VAL A 150 -6.66 -2.46 4.88
C VAL A 150 -6.57 -3.57 5.93
N LEU A 151 -5.78 -4.62 5.69
CA LEU A 151 -5.71 -5.75 6.63
C LEU A 151 -4.94 -5.38 7.91
N ALA A 152 -3.82 -4.67 7.79
CA ALA A 152 -3.00 -4.23 8.91
C ALA A 152 -3.77 -3.29 9.84
N TYR A 153 -4.44 -2.26 9.29
CA TYR A 153 -5.25 -1.33 10.08
C TYR A 153 -6.45 -1.99 10.75
N ASN A 154 -7.05 -3.04 10.15
CA ASN A 154 -8.10 -3.81 10.82
C ASN A 154 -7.56 -4.52 12.07
N LEU A 155 -6.43 -5.22 11.94
CA LEU A 155 -5.82 -5.96 13.06
C LEU A 155 -5.29 -5.01 14.14
N LEU A 156 -4.65 -3.92 13.73
CA LEU A 156 -4.17 -2.89 14.65
C LEU A 156 -5.35 -2.26 15.40
N HIS A 157 -6.42 -1.87 14.70
CA HIS A 157 -7.63 -1.33 15.32
C HIS A 157 -8.18 -2.27 16.40
N ASP A 158 -8.37 -3.54 16.06
CA ASP A 158 -8.94 -4.52 16.99
C ASP A 158 -8.05 -4.74 18.21
N GLY A 159 -6.73 -4.78 18.00
CA GLY A 159 -5.75 -4.87 19.06
C GLY A 159 -5.68 -3.63 19.97
N VAL A 160 -5.84 -2.43 19.42
CA VAL A 160 -5.90 -1.16 20.18
C VAL A 160 -7.22 -1.07 20.97
N VAL A 161 -8.34 -1.53 20.40
CA VAL A 161 -9.63 -1.65 21.11
C VAL A 161 -9.54 -2.66 22.26
N GLU A 162 -8.91 -3.81 22.05
CA GLU A 162 -8.68 -4.83 23.09
C GLU A 162 -7.88 -4.25 24.27
N MET A 163 -6.89 -3.40 23.99
CA MET A 163 -6.14 -2.67 25.01
C MET A 163 -6.97 -1.58 25.70
N GLY A 164 -8.18 -1.29 25.23
CA GLY A 164 -8.95 -0.17 25.69
C GLY A 164 -8.27 1.16 25.37
N GLU A 165 -7.63 1.35 24.23
CA GLU A 165 -7.10 2.66 23.86
C GLU A 165 -8.08 3.36 22.92
N SER A 166 -9.20 3.82 23.49
CA SER A 166 -10.39 4.23 22.72
C SER A 166 -10.18 5.49 21.89
N ALA A 167 -9.42 6.48 22.38
CA ALA A 167 -9.09 7.68 21.62
C ALA A 167 -8.33 7.30 20.34
N ILE A 168 -7.18 6.62 20.49
CA ILE A 168 -6.38 6.12 19.37
C ILE A 168 -7.20 5.26 18.41
N ALA A 169 -7.97 4.29 18.92
CA ALA A 169 -8.80 3.44 18.07
C ALA A 169 -9.78 4.26 17.21
N GLN A 170 -10.45 5.26 17.80
CA GLN A 170 -11.56 5.97 17.17
C GLN A 170 -11.12 7.15 16.30
N THR A 171 -10.06 7.85 16.69
CA THR A 171 -9.65 9.12 16.06
C THR A 171 -8.36 9.03 15.27
N VAL A 172 -7.51 8.03 15.53
CA VAL A 172 -6.28 7.77 14.74
C VAL A 172 -6.53 6.63 13.76
N ILE A 173 -6.82 5.42 14.25
CA ILE A 173 -6.81 4.21 13.42
C ILE A 173 -8.09 4.07 12.58
N ALA A 174 -9.27 4.24 13.19
CA ALA A 174 -10.54 4.04 12.50
C ALA A 174 -10.76 4.99 11.30
N PRO A 175 -10.39 6.28 11.34
CA PRO A 175 -10.51 7.16 10.19
C PRO A 175 -9.63 6.76 9.01
N ILE A 176 -8.36 6.42 9.27
CA ILE A 176 -7.42 5.93 8.25
C ILE A 176 -7.97 4.64 7.61
N LYS A 177 -8.32 3.66 8.45
CA LYS A 177 -8.96 2.39 8.05
C LYS A 177 -10.18 2.56 7.15
N ARG A 178 -10.93 3.67 7.25
CA ARG A 178 -12.11 3.94 6.39
C ARG A 178 -11.73 4.39 4.98
N GLN A 179 -10.55 4.98 4.79
CA GLN A 179 -10.07 5.47 3.49
C GLN A 179 -9.43 4.38 2.64
N GLU A 180 -8.61 3.50 3.25
CA GLU A 180 -7.87 2.41 2.57
C GLU A 180 -8.69 1.57 1.58
N PRO A 181 -9.94 1.13 1.89
CA PRO A 181 -10.71 0.32 0.96
C PRO A 181 -11.07 1.09 -0.32
N GLY A 182 -11.19 2.41 -0.23
CA GLY A 182 -11.42 3.31 -1.36
C GLY A 182 -10.23 3.35 -2.31
N HIS A 183 -9.02 3.49 -1.79
CA HIS A 183 -7.79 3.45 -2.59
C HIS A 183 -7.60 2.08 -3.24
N TYR A 184 -7.79 1.01 -2.48
CA TYR A 184 -7.74 -0.36 -3.00
C TYR A 184 -8.71 -0.55 -4.18
N ALA A 185 -9.94 -0.03 -4.05
CA ALA A 185 -10.95 -0.13 -5.11
C ALA A 185 -10.55 0.65 -6.37
N PHE A 186 -9.93 1.83 -6.24
CA PHE A 186 -9.38 2.55 -7.39
C PHE A 186 -8.38 1.67 -8.15
N TYR A 187 -7.34 1.17 -7.47
CA TYR A 187 -6.33 0.35 -8.13
C TYR A 187 -6.89 -0.93 -8.74
N GLN A 188 -7.84 -1.58 -8.05
CA GLN A 188 -8.49 -2.78 -8.57
C GLN A 188 -9.27 -2.50 -9.86
N LEU A 189 -10.08 -1.44 -9.89
CA LEU A 189 -10.87 -1.05 -11.05
C LEU A 189 -9.96 -0.65 -12.23
N SER A 190 -8.96 0.18 -11.96
CA SER A 190 -7.99 0.64 -12.95
C SER A 190 -7.17 -0.51 -13.53
N ALA A 191 -6.66 -1.43 -12.71
CA ALA A 191 -5.93 -2.61 -13.16
C ALA A 191 -6.79 -3.53 -14.06
N ARG A 192 -8.05 -3.77 -13.68
CA ARG A 192 -8.97 -4.59 -14.50
C ARG A 192 -9.31 -3.91 -15.82
N GLY A 193 -9.57 -2.60 -15.77
CA GLY A 193 -9.84 -1.79 -16.96
C GLY A 193 -8.67 -1.85 -17.94
N LEU A 194 -7.48 -1.51 -17.47
CA LEU A 194 -6.27 -1.49 -18.29
C LEU A 194 -5.92 -2.88 -18.85
N TRP A 195 -6.01 -3.94 -18.04
CA TRP A 195 -5.69 -5.30 -18.48
C TRP A 195 -6.49 -5.74 -19.72
N THR A 196 -7.74 -5.29 -19.86
CA THR A 196 -8.56 -5.61 -21.04
C THR A 196 -8.07 -4.95 -22.32
N GLN A 197 -7.36 -3.82 -22.20
CA GLN A 197 -6.86 -3.00 -23.30
C GLN A 197 -5.44 -3.39 -23.72
N LEU A 198 -4.64 -3.97 -22.81
CA LEU A 198 -3.26 -4.36 -23.09
C LEU A 198 -3.16 -5.42 -24.21
N ALA A 199 -2.22 -5.18 -25.13
CA ALA A 199 -1.77 -6.14 -26.13
C ALA A 199 -1.11 -7.37 -25.47
N ALA A 200 -1.01 -8.47 -26.23
CA ALA A 200 -0.44 -9.73 -25.72
C ALA A 200 1.01 -9.58 -25.22
N TRP A 201 1.83 -8.79 -25.91
CA TRP A 201 3.22 -8.55 -25.53
C TRP A 201 3.33 -7.68 -24.26
N GLN A 202 2.45 -6.68 -24.09
CA GLN A 202 2.37 -5.87 -22.87
C GLN A 202 2.00 -6.76 -21.67
N LYS A 203 0.98 -7.62 -21.83
CA LYS A 203 0.58 -8.61 -20.80
C LYS A 203 1.71 -9.56 -20.42
N TRP A 204 2.48 -10.03 -21.41
CA TRP A 204 3.67 -10.85 -21.16
C TRP A 204 4.73 -10.08 -20.38
N MET A 205 5.01 -8.83 -20.77
CA MET A 205 6.01 -7.98 -20.12
C MET A 205 5.61 -7.66 -18.68
N VAL A 206 4.35 -7.29 -18.42
CA VAL A 206 3.82 -7.07 -17.06
C VAL A 206 4.06 -8.30 -16.18
N ARG A 207 3.68 -9.50 -16.65
CA ARG A 207 3.90 -10.75 -15.90
C ARG A 207 5.36 -10.96 -15.58
N ARG A 208 6.23 -10.77 -16.57
CA ARG A 208 7.67 -11.00 -16.42
C ARG A 208 8.26 -10.01 -15.42
N MET A 209 7.98 -8.72 -15.59
CA MET A 209 8.46 -7.66 -14.71
C MET A 209 7.96 -7.84 -13.28
N ARG A 210 6.66 -8.06 -13.10
CA ARG A 210 6.06 -8.26 -11.78
C ARG A 210 6.70 -9.40 -11.00
N SER A 211 7.08 -10.50 -11.68
CA SER A 211 7.65 -11.68 -11.03
C SER A 211 9.00 -11.45 -10.32
N PHE A 212 9.73 -10.40 -10.68
CA PHE A 212 11.02 -10.07 -10.05
C PHE A 212 11.04 -8.67 -9.42
N SER A 213 9.99 -7.87 -9.61
CA SER A 213 9.88 -6.52 -9.04
C SER A 213 8.93 -6.46 -7.86
N PHE A 214 8.27 -7.55 -7.49
CA PHE A 214 7.41 -7.59 -6.32
C PHE A 214 8.24 -7.45 -5.04
N ALA A 215 7.83 -6.53 -4.17
CA ALA A 215 8.27 -6.41 -2.80
C ALA A 215 7.04 -6.14 -1.91
N PRO A 216 7.05 -6.54 -0.64
CA PRO A 216 6.06 -6.08 0.32
C PRO A 216 6.13 -4.55 0.44
N VAL A 217 5.01 -3.93 0.82
CA VAL A 217 4.91 -2.47 0.98
C VAL A 217 6.07 -1.95 1.83
N GLY A 218 6.70 -0.86 1.41
CA GLY A 218 7.75 -0.20 2.19
C GLY A 218 8.98 -1.04 2.56
N ALA A 219 9.19 -2.21 1.93
CA ALA A 219 10.23 -3.17 2.30
C ALA A 219 11.29 -3.30 1.19
N ASN A 220 12.12 -2.27 1.02
CA ASN A 220 13.05 -2.13 -0.11
C ASN A 220 14.42 -2.77 0.14
N ASP A 221 14.79 -2.99 1.40
CA ASP A 221 16.05 -3.65 1.80
C ASP A 221 15.83 -4.70 2.90
N ALA A 222 16.89 -5.39 3.30
CA ALA A 222 16.82 -6.47 4.29
C ALA A 222 16.36 -5.99 5.68
N THR A 223 16.72 -4.76 6.08
CA THR A 223 16.29 -4.17 7.35
C THR A 223 14.81 -3.88 7.30
N GLN A 224 14.32 -3.22 6.25
CA GLN A 224 12.91 -2.88 6.10
C GLN A 224 12.03 -4.13 5.92
N LYS A 225 12.54 -5.18 5.28
CA LYS A 225 11.86 -6.48 5.21
C LYS A 225 11.72 -7.12 6.60
N ALA A 226 12.75 -7.04 7.44
CA ALA A 226 12.66 -7.53 8.81
C ALA A 226 11.68 -6.68 9.64
N ASP A 227 11.66 -5.35 9.48
CA ASP A 227 10.68 -4.48 10.15
C ASP A 227 9.24 -4.86 9.77
N PHE A 228 9.01 -5.11 8.48
CA PHE A 228 7.73 -5.63 8.00
C PHE A 228 7.40 -6.99 8.62
N GLY A 229 8.35 -7.92 8.68
CA GLY A 229 8.16 -9.22 9.33
C GLY A 229 7.84 -9.12 10.82
N ASP A 230 8.45 -8.17 11.54
CA ASP A 230 8.14 -7.87 12.93
C ASP A 230 6.71 -7.33 13.09
N MET A 231 6.28 -6.45 12.19
CA MET A 231 4.89 -5.99 12.13
C MET A 231 3.92 -7.16 11.88
N LEU A 232 4.19 -8.04 10.90
CA LEU A 232 3.35 -9.20 10.62
C LEU A 232 3.18 -10.08 11.86
N LYS A 233 4.26 -10.33 12.60
CA LYS A 233 4.21 -11.15 13.81
C LYS A 233 3.42 -10.49 14.93
N THR A 234 3.61 -9.19 15.16
CA THR A 234 2.87 -8.46 16.19
C THR A 234 1.37 -8.41 15.91
N LEU A 235 0.98 -8.31 14.65
CA LEU A 235 -0.41 -8.35 14.22
C LEU A 235 -0.96 -9.79 14.10
N GLY A 236 -0.15 -10.81 14.40
CA GLY A 236 -0.54 -12.23 14.38
C GLY A 236 -0.72 -12.83 12.98
N ILE A 237 -0.18 -12.18 11.95
CA ILE A 237 -0.29 -12.58 10.55
C ILE A 237 0.71 -13.70 10.20
N ASP A 238 1.84 -13.75 10.89
CA ASP A 238 2.93 -14.73 10.67
C ASP A 238 2.45 -16.19 10.68
N ARG A 239 1.46 -16.51 11.52
CA ARG A 239 0.87 -17.85 11.66
C ARG A 239 0.15 -18.34 10.40
N GLU A 240 -0.38 -17.41 9.60
CA GLU A 240 -1.12 -17.70 8.38
C GLU A 240 -0.63 -16.79 7.23
N VAL A 241 0.69 -16.63 7.12
CA VAL A 241 1.32 -15.73 6.14
C VAL A 241 0.88 -16.01 4.69
N ASP A 242 0.68 -17.29 4.34
CA ASP A 242 0.20 -17.68 3.02
C ASP A 242 -1.27 -17.29 2.79
N HIS A 243 -2.10 -17.29 3.84
CA HIS A 243 -3.48 -16.80 3.77
C HIS A 243 -3.48 -15.29 3.50
N PHE A 244 -2.68 -14.53 4.24
CA PHE A 244 -2.51 -13.09 4.06
C PHE A 244 -2.02 -12.76 2.64
N ALA A 245 -0.97 -13.45 2.18
CA ALA A 245 -0.45 -13.31 0.83
C ALA A 245 -1.52 -13.64 -0.24
N SER A 246 -2.42 -14.59 0.02
CA SER A 246 -3.52 -14.92 -0.88
C SER A 246 -4.57 -13.81 -0.98
N GLN A 247 -4.82 -13.09 0.11
CA GLN A 247 -5.77 -11.97 0.11
C GLN A 247 -5.22 -10.78 -0.67
N ILE A 248 -3.93 -10.48 -0.50
CA ILE A 248 -3.23 -9.39 -1.19
C ILE A 248 -3.09 -9.67 -2.69
N SER A 249 -2.69 -10.88 -3.04
CA SER A 249 -2.41 -11.24 -4.44
C SER A 249 -3.65 -11.70 -5.22
N ARG A 250 -4.85 -11.72 -4.63
CA ARG A 250 -6.04 -12.30 -5.25
C ARG A 250 -6.32 -11.77 -6.67
N VAL A 251 -6.37 -10.45 -6.83
CA VAL A 251 -6.66 -9.82 -8.12
C VAL A 251 -5.48 -9.96 -9.08
N GLU A 252 -4.26 -9.84 -8.57
CA GLU A 252 -3.04 -10.05 -9.37
C GLU A 252 -3.00 -11.47 -9.96
N ARG A 253 -3.34 -12.47 -9.14
CA ARG A 253 -3.52 -13.87 -9.56
C ARG A 253 -4.60 -13.99 -10.63
N GLU A 254 -5.77 -13.39 -10.41
CA GLU A 254 -6.88 -13.42 -11.37
C GLU A 254 -6.50 -12.80 -12.72
N LEU A 255 -5.72 -11.71 -12.73
CA LEU A 255 -5.33 -11.01 -13.96
C LEU A 255 -4.15 -11.70 -14.65
N LEU A 256 -3.06 -11.90 -13.92
CA LEU A 256 -1.79 -12.36 -14.48
C LEU A 256 -1.77 -13.88 -14.69
N TRP A 257 -2.41 -14.62 -13.80
CA TRP A 257 -2.25 -16.07 -13.68
C TRP A 257 -3.54 -16.87 -13.86
N ALA A 258 -4.61 -16.26 -14.39
CA ALA A 258 -5.90 -16.91 -14.66
C ALA A 258 -5.80 -18.24 -15.41
N HIS A 259 -4.77 -18.39 -16.25
CA HIS A 259 -4.50 -19.60 -17.03
C HIS A 259 -3.95 -20.77 -16.19
N ARG A 260 -3.44 -20.52 -14.98
CA ARG A 260 -2.91 -21.54 -14.07
C ARG A 260 -3.98 -21.98 -13.08
N ARG A 261 -4.59 -23.13 -13.35
CA ARG A 261 -5.56 -23.76 -12.42
C ARG A 261 -4.87 -24.14 -11.11
N GLY A 262 -5.54 -23.91 -9.99
CA GLY A 262 -5.09 -24.33 -8.65
C GLY A 262 -3.99 -23.48 -8.01
N LEU A 263 -3.51 -22.42 -8.67
CA LEU A 263 -2.56 -21.49 -8.05
C LEU A 263 -3.28 -20.65 -6.99
N THR A 264 -2.97 -20.81 -5.70
CA THR A 264 -3.57 -19.98 -4.64
C THR A 264 -2.84 -18.64 -4.49
N VAL A 265 -1.51 -18.62 -4.53
CA VAL A 265 -0.67 -17.41 -4.39
C VAL A 265 0.44 -17.47 -5.43
N PRO A 266 0.76 -16.37 -6.15
CA PRO A 266 1.94 -16.34 -7.02
C PRO A 266 3.22 -16.62 -6.21
N PRO A 267 4.15 -17.48 -6.69
CA PRO A 267 5.29 -17.93 -5.88
C PRO A 267 6.20 -16.80 -5.39
N TYR A 268 6.40 -15.75 -6.19
CA TYR A 268 7.23 -14.60 -5.80
C TYR A 268 6.59 -13.77 -4.69
N VAL A 269 5.25 -13.73 -4.61
CA VAL A 269 4.54 -13.06 -3.50
C VAL A 269 4.75 -13.87 -2.23
N ALA A 270 4.43 -15.17 -2.26
CA ALA A 270 4.60 -16.05 -1.10
C ALA A 270 6.05 -16.04 -0.58
N ALA A 271 7.03 -16.11 -1.49
CA ALA A 271 8.44 -16.05 -1.13
C ALA A 271 8.81 -14.74 -0.43
N ALA A 272 8.38 -13.59 -0.95
CA ALA A 272 8.70 -12.29 -0.37
C ALA A 272 8.11 -12.09 1.04
N PHE A 273 6.88 -12.59 1.28
CA PHE A 273 6.27 -12.56 2.60
C PHE A 273 6.96 -13.48 3.61
N ARG A 274 7.33 -14.70 3.20
CA ARG A 274 8.07 -15.64 4.06
C ARG A 274 9.47 -15.12 4.37
N GLU A 275 10.16 -14.56 3.38
CA GLU A 275 11.48 -13.94 3.56
C GLU A 275 11.43 -12.82 4.61
N ALA A 276 10.40 -11.98 4.62
CA ALA A 276 10.23 -10.95 5.63
C ALA A 276 10.11 -11.53 7.05
N VAL A 277 9.29 -12.57 7.23
CA VAL A 277 9.14 -13.26 8.52
C VAL A 277 10.46 -13.92 8.94
N GLU A 278 11.14 -14.61 8.04
CA GLU A 278 12.45 -15.24 8.29
C GLU A 278 13.50 -14.21 8.73
N LEU A 279 13.58 -13.06 8.05
CA LEU A 279 14.52 -11.99 8.42
C LEU A 279 14.22 -11.40 9.81
N ALA A 280 12.95 -11.26 10.17
CA ALA A 280 12.54 -10.82 11.50
C ALA A 280 12.88 -11.85 12.59
N GLU A 281 12.86 -13.15 12.28
CA GLU A 281 13.31 -14.20 13.20
C GLU A 281 14.81 -14.20 13.39
N VAL A 282 15.58 -14.06 12.30
CA VAL A 282 17.04 -13.96 12.35
C VAL A 282 17.48 -12.77 13.20
N ARG A 283 16.84 -11.60 13.02
CA ARG A 283 17.13 -10.40 13.81
C ARG A 283 16.92 -10.62 15.31
N ARG A 284 15.85 -11.32 15.71
CA ARG A 284 15.55 -11.60 17.12
C ARG A 284 16.51 -12.60 17.78
N ALA A 285 17.13 -13.47 16.98
CA ALA A 285 18.07 -14.47 17.47
C ALA A 285 19.51 -13.94 17.63
N ALA A 286 19.81 -12.77 17.05
CA ALA A 286 21.09 -12.07 17.13
C ALA A 286 21.17 -11.17 18.37
#